data_AF-A0A0L6V287-F1
#
_entry.id   AF-A0A0L6V287-F1
#
_cell.length_a   1.000
_cell.length_b   1.000
_cell.length_c   1.000
_cell.angle_alpha   90.00
_cell.angle_beta   90.00
_cell.angle_gamma   90.00
#
_symmetry.space_group_name_H-M   'P 1'
#
loop_
_entity.id
_entity.type
_entity.pdbx_description
1 polymer ?
#
loop_
_entity_poly.entity_id
_entity_poly.type
_entity_poly.pdbx_seq_one_letter_code
_entity_poly.pdbx_strand_id
1 'polypeptide(L)'
;MPYATALTLLHKIFTGLDLVCRELFCLVCGAILLPDDHELKLLSRRLFPGIKRAFAPGCLARTTTGESECVLTQKNSGTAARGFRNLGNTCYMNVVLQILLRIPELQTYLLTDHHNRLKHRPTEDQPYCCCCVCELVDFLQHYSSLARSPSSESISPIGFLFALWANSQDGDEFAGYRESDAHECLLAF
;
A
#
# COMPACT_ATOMS: atom_id res chain seq x y z
N MET A 1 24.49 -24.58 2.30
CA MET A 1 23.39 -24.43 3.27
C MET A 1 22.84 -23.02 3.14
N PRO A 2 21.62 -22.86 2.61
CA PRO A 2 20.69 -21.96 3.28
C PRO A 2 19.35 -22.68 3.56
N TYR A 3 18.70 -22.15 4.58
CA TYR A 3 17.63 -22.76 5.36
C TYR A 3 16.30 -22.79 4.59
N ALA A 4 15.85 -23.98 4.19
CA ALA A 4 14.52 -24.20 3.61
C ALA A 4 13.74 -25.17 4.51
N THR A 5 12.89 -24.67 5.39
CA THR A 5 11.97 -25.52 6.15
C THR A 5 10.64 -24.81 6.42
N ALA A 6 9.61 -25.22 5.68
CA ALA A 6 8.24 -25.38 6.17
C ALA A 6 7.45 -26.23 5.16
N LEU A 7 7.33 -27.52 5.45
CA LEU A 7 6.55 -28.52 4.70
C LEU A 7 5.18 -28.65 5.38
N THR A 8 4.07 -28.51 4.64
CA THR A 8 2.83 -29.25 4.94
C THR A 8 1.79 -29.20 3.80
N LEU A 9 1.11 -30.34 3.63
CA LEU A 9 0.40 -30.85 2.46
C LEU A 9 -1.04 -30.33 2.27
N LEU A 10 -1.41 -30.02 1.01
CA LEU A 10 -2.63 -30.51 0.35
C LEU A 10 -2.58 -30.13 -1.15
N HIS A 11 -2.47 -31.16 -2.00
CA HIS A 11 -2.15 -31.20 -3.44
C HIS A 11 -0.74 -30.69 -3.81
N LYS A 12 0.16 -31.60 -4.21
CA LYS A 12 1.64 -31.48 -4.29
C LYS A 12 2.15 -30.34 -5.20
N ILE A 13 1.98 -29.09 -4.80
CA ILE A 13 2.86 -28.00 -5.24
C ILE A 13 3.81 -27.76 -4.07
N PHE A 14 5.04 -28.26 -4.17
CA PHE A 14 6.08 -27.89 -3.22
C PHE A 14 6.40 -26.42 -3.49
N THR A 15 6.03 -25.54 -2.58
CA THR A 15 6.25 -24.10 -2.71
C THR A 15 7.40 -23.68 -1.82
N GLY A 16 8.37 -22.97 -2.41
CA GLY A 16 9.42 -22.25 -1.71
C GLY A 16 9.08 -20.77 -1.69
N LEU A 17 9.51 -20.08 -0.64
CA LEU A 17 9.50 -18.62 -0.57
C LEU A 17 10.95 -18.15 -0.50
N ASP A 18 11.40 -17.43 -1.52
CA ASP A 18 12.70 -16.75 -1.46
C ASP A 18 12.53 -15.52 -0.57
N LEU A 19 13.20 -15.49 0.57
CA LEU A 19 13.11 -14.36 1.51
C LEU A 19 13.88 -13.13 1.03
N VAL A 20 14.81 -13.29 0.09
CA VAL A 20 15.58 -12.20 -0.51
C VAL A 20 14.75 -11.56 -1.62
N CYS A 21 14.28 -12.37 -2.57
CA CYS A 21 13.53 -11.87 -3.74
C CYS A 21 12.03 -11.69 -3.46
N ARG A 22 11.51 -12.25 -2.35
CA ARG A 22 10.09 -12.29 -1.97
C ARG A 22 9.20 -13.00 -3.00
N GLU A 23 9.76 -13.98 -3.68
CA GLU A 23 9.05 -14.75 -4.72
C GLU A 23 8.64 -16.12 -4.20
N LEU A 24 7.40 -16.51 -4.50
CA LEU A 24 6.97 -17.89 -4.38
C LEU A 24 7.44 -18.65 -5.62
N PHE A 25 8.02 -19.82 -5.44
CA PHE A 25 8.46 -20.66 -6.55
C PHE A 25 8.10 -22.12 -6.29
N CYS A 26 7.93 -22.88 -7.35
CA CYS A 26 7.73 -24.31 -7.26
C CYS A 26 9.09 -24.98 -7.03
N LEU A 27 9.25 -25.67 -5.91
CA LEU A 27 10.46 -26.45 -5.59
C LEU A 27 10.62 -27.69 -6.49
N VAL A 28 9.58 -28.07 -7.26
CA VAL A 28 9.66 -29.21 -8.19
C VAL A 28 10.19 -28.79 -9.55
N CYS A 29 9.68 -27.69 -10.12
CA CYS A 29 10.04 -27.26 -11.48
C CYS A 29 10.86 -25.96 -11.52
N GLY A 30 11.06 -25.28 -10.39
CA GLY A 30 11.78 -24.01 -10.29
C GLY A 30 11.00 -22.79 -10.81
N ALA A 31 9.79 -22.97 -11.33
CA ALA A 31 9.00 -21.87 -11.87
C ALA A 31 8.49 -20.93 -10.76
N ILE A 32 8.53 -19.62 -11.03
CA ILE A 32 7.92 -18.60 -10.17
C ILE A 32 6.40 -18.78 -10.19
N LEU A 33 5.80 -18.88 -9.01
CA LEU A 33 4.37 -19.00 -8.80
C LEU A 33 3.77 -17.62 -8.58
N LEU A 34 2.67 -17.33 -9.28
CA LEU A 34 1.94 -16.06 -9.20
C LEU A 34 0.51 -16.33 -8.73
N PRO A 35 0.33 -16.66 -7.44
CA PRO A 35 -0.97 -16.99 -6.91
C PRO A 35 -1.93 -15.79 -6.96
N ASP A 36 -3.21 -16.06 -7.22
CA ASP A 36 -4.27 -15.06 -7.08
C ASP A 36 -4.59 -14.75 -5.59
N ASP A 37 -5.42 -13.73 -5.33
CA ASP A 37 -5.80 -13.33 -3.95
C ASP A 37 -6.38 -14.49 -3.11
N HIS A 38 -7.10 -15.41 -3.75
CA HIS A 38 -7.72 -16.54 -3.07
C HIS A 38 -6.66 -17.59 -2.72
N GLU A 39 -5.76 -17.88 -3.65
CA GLU A 39 -4.59 -18.74 -3.43
C GLU A 39 -3.64 -18.16 -2.38
N LEU A 40 -3.39 -16.84 -2.38
CA LEU A 40 -2.63 -16.13 -1.37
C LEU A 40 -3.25 -16.21 0.03
N LYS A 41 -4.58 -16.11 0.14
CA LYS A 41 -5.29 -16.32 1.41
C LYS A 41 -5.17 -17.75 1.92
N LEU A 42 -5.20 -18.74 1.02
CA LEU A 42 -4.98 -20.14 1.39
C LEU A 42 -3.53 -20.40 1.80
N LEU A 43 -2.56 -19.85 1.06
CA LEU A 43 -1.13 -19.97 1.34
C LEU A 43 -0.76 -19.27 2.65
N SER A 44 -1.22 -18.04 2.90
CA SER A 44 -0.98 -17.32 4.15
C SER A 44 -1.56 -18.04 5.37
N ARG A 45 -2.78 -18.58 5.29
CA ARG A 45 -3.38 -19.40 6.37
C ARG A 45 -2.58 -20.66 6.68
N ARG A 46 -1.92 -21.25 5.66
CA ARG A 46 -1.12 -22.47 5.80
C ARG A 46 0.31 -22.19 6.28
N LEU A 47 0.96 -21.16 5.76
CA LEU A 47 2.32 -20.75 6.12
C LEU A 47 2.36 -20.09 7.51
N PHE A 48 1.30 -19.38 7.88
CA PHE A 48 1.22 -18.60 9.12
C PHE A 48 -0.08 -18.86 9.89
N PRO A 49 -0.33 -20.11 10.36
CA PRO A 49 -1.59 -20.49 11.00
C PRO A 49 -1.86 -19.75 12.32
N GLY A 50 -0.84 -19.17 12.94
CA GLY A 50 -0.95 -18.38 14.18
C GLY A 50 -1.16 -16.87 13.97
N ILE A 51 -1.03 -16.35 12.75
CA ILE A 51 -1.19 -14.92 12.48
C ILE A 51 -2.67 -14.62 12.23
N LYS A 52 -3.35 -14.10 13.27
CA LYS A 52 -4.79 -13.74 13.23
C LYS A 52 -5.09 -12.43 12.53
N ARG A 53 -4.07 -11.66 12.10
CA ARG A 53 -4.27 -10.38 11.41
C ARG A 53 -4.63 -10.65 9.95
N ALA A 54 -5.79 -10.14 9.53
CA ALA A 54 -6.14 -10.09 8.13
C ALA A 54 -5.08 -9.26 7.40
N PHE A 55 -4.35 -9.90 6.49
CA PHE A 55 -3.41 -9.24 5.60
C PHE A 55 -4.17 -8.18 4.80
N ALA A 56 -3.71 -6.92 4.85
CA ALA A 56 -4.24 -5.91 3.96
C ALA A 56 -3.91 -6.33 2.52
N PRO A 57 -4.86 -6.29 1.57
CA PRO A 57 -4.52 -6.53 0.17
C PRO A 57 -3.49 -5.48 -0.25
N GLY A 58 -2.28 -5.92 -0.61
CA GLY A 58 -1.20 -5.04 -1.11
C GLY A 58 0.19 -5.23 -0.48
N CYS A 59 0.35 -5.89 0.67
CA CYS A 59 1.68 -5.96 1.33
C CYS A 59 2.69 -6.93 0.69
N LEU A 60 2.36 -7.54 -0.45
CA LEU A 60 3.28 -8.34 -1.28
C LEU A 60 3.46 -7.66 -2.64
N ALA A 61 4.13 -6.51 -2.66
CA ALA A 61 4.67 -5.98 -3.90
C ALA A 61 5.97 -6.72 -4.26
N ARG A 62 6.09 -7.08 -5.54
CA ARG A 62 7.23 -7.77 -6.16
C ARG A 62 8.48 -6.88 -6.13
N THR A 63 9.60 -7.35 -5.58
CA THR A 63 10.86 -6.57 -5.49
C THR A 63 11.90 -6.92 -6.57
N THR A 64 11.57 -7.75 -7.55
CA THR A 64 12.54 -8.18 -8.58
C THR A 64 11.95 -8.06 -9.98
N THR A 65 12.35 -7.00 -10.68
CA THR A 65 12.73 -7.10 -12.09
C THR A 65 14.11 -6.50 -12.23
N GLY A 66 15.11 -7.38 -12.39
CA GLY A 66 16.40 -6.97 -12.95
C GLY A 66 16.17 -6.30 -14.31
N GLU A 67 17.05 -5.34 -14.58
CA GLU A 67 17.11 -4.50 -15.77
C GLU A 67 16.81 -5.27 -17.07
N SER A 68 15.81 -4.82 -17.84
CA SER A 68 15.85 -4.68 -19.31
C SER A 68 14.49 -4.23 -19.86
N GLU A 69 14.56 -3.23 -20.74
CA GLU A 69 13.56 -2.79 -21.73
C GLU A 69 12.21 -2.19 -21.29
N CYS A 70 12.16 -0.88 -21.51
CA CYS A 70 10.96 -0.15 -21.90
C CYS A 70 10.34 -0.81 -23.15
N VAL A 71 9.08 -1.26 -23.09
CA VAL A 71 8.03 -1.22 -24.14
C VAL A 71 6.84 -2.09 -23.71
N LEU A 72 5.73 -1.43 -23.38
CA LEU A 72 4.35 -1.84 -23.67
C LEU A 72 3.97 -3.33 -23.58
N THR A 73 3.97 -3.94 -22.39
CA THR A 73 2.98 -5.00 -22.08
C THR A 73 2.52 -4.91 -20.63
N GLN A 74 1.26 -4.53 -20.46
CA GLN A 74 0.53 -4.60 -19.20
C GLN A 74 0.59 -6.02 -18.62
N LYS A 75 1.27 -6.18 -17.48
CA LYS A 75 0.79 -7.03 -16.39
C LYS A 75 1.12 -6.33 -15.07
N ASN A 76 0.43 -5.21 -14.88
CA ASN A 76 0.57 -4.30 -13.75
C ASN A 76 0.28 -5.03 -12.44
N SER A 77 1.33 -5.34 -11.68
CA SER A 77 1.26 -5.50 -10.23
C SER A 77 1.37 -4.14 -9.51
N GLY A 78 1.50 -3.03 -10.25
CA GLY A 78 1.42 -1.68 -9.72
C GLY A 78 -0.04 -1.26 -9.54
N THR A 79 -0.39 -0.74 -8.36
CA THR A 79 -1.66 -0.09 -8.08
C THR A 79 -2.03 0.85 -9.24
N ALA A 80 -3.21 0.65 -9.85
CA ALA A 80 -3.65 1.50 -10.95
C ALA A 80 -3.63 2.98 -10.52
N ALA A 81 -2.96 3.83 -11.29
CA ALA A 81 -2.91 5.26 -11.01
C ALA A 81 -4.34 5.84 -11.04
N ARG A 82 -4.76 6.53 -9.98
CA ARG A 82 -6.03 7.30 -9.99
C ARG A 82 -5.80 8.70 -9.50
N GLY A 83 -6.55 9.64 -10.06
CA GLY A 83 -6.50 11.04 -9.66
C GLY A 83 -7.14 11.29 -8.28
N PHE A 84 -6.65 12.32 -7.61
CA PHE A 84 -7.30 12.93 -6.46
C PHE A 84 -8.21 14.07 -6.90
N ARG A 85 -9.36 14.23 -6.24
CA ARG A 85 -10.22 15.40 -6.41
C ARG A 85 -9.48 16.61 -5.85
N ASN A 86 -9.52 17.72 -6.59
CA ASN A 86 -9.09 18.99 -6.04
C ASN A 86 -10.21 19.51 -5.12
N LEU A 87 -9.89 19.74 -3.84
CA LEU A 87 -10.86 20.16 -2.82
C LEU A 87 -10.86 21.69 -2.62
N GLY A 88 -10.40 22.43 -3.63
CA GLY A 88 -10.20 23.88 -3.59
C GLY A 88 -8.87 24.22 -4.26
N ASN A 89 -7.90 24.66 -3.45
CA ASN A 89 -6.53 24.95 -3.87
C ASN A 89 -5.54 23.84 -3.44
N THR A 90 -5.97 22.58 -3.47
CA THR A 90 -5.20 21.45 -2.94
C THR A 90 -4.33 20.74 -3.99
N CYS A 91 -4.00 21.41 -5.10
CA CYS A 91 -3.18 20.82 -6.16
C CYS A 91 -1.76 20.48 -5.70
N TYR A 92 -1.17 21.31 -4.82
CA TYR A 92 0.13 21.07 -4.18
C TYR A 92 0.13 19.74 -3.42
N MET A 93 -0.90 19.52 -2.58
CA MET A 93 -1.10 18.30 -1.78
C MET A 93 -1.33 17.08 -2.68
N ASN A 94 -2.15 17.23 -3.72
CA ASN A 94 -2.45 16.15 -4.65
C ASN A 94 -1.18 15.63 -5.37
N VAL A 95 -0.25 16.52 -5.73
CA VAL A 95 1.04 16.12 -6.33
C VAL A 95 1.89 15.36 -5.32
N VAL A 96 1.98 15.83 -4.08
CA VAL A 96 2.71 15.15 -2.99
C VAL A 96 2.16 13.74 -2.76
N LEU A 97 0.84 13.60 -2.65
CA LEU A 97 0.18 12.29 -2.47
C LEU A 97 0.49 11.32 -3.61
N GLN A 98 0.44 11.77 -4.87
CA GLN A 98 0.74 10.92 -6.02
C GLN A 98 2.20 10.43 -6.01
N ILE A 99 3.14 11.25 -5.54
CA ILE A 99 4.55 10.88 -5.41
C ILE A 99 4.72 9.87 -4.28
N LEU A 100 4.26 10.19 -3.07
CA LEU A 100 4.41 9.32 -1.89
C LEU A 100 3.80 7.92 -2.13
N LEU A 101 2.60 7.88 -2.70
CA LEU A 101 1.91 6.62 -2.99
C LEU A 101 2.52 5.84 -4.14
N ARG A 102 3.57 6.33 -4.81
CA ARG A 102 4.28 5.62 -5.88
C ARG A 102 5.66 5.10 -5.45
N ILE A 103 6.17 5.48 -4.28
CA ILE A 103 7.47 5.02 -3.77
C ILE A 103 7.33 3.56 -3.27
N PRO A 104 7.92 2.54 -3.94
CA PRO A 104 7.70 1.12 -3.61
C PRO A 104 8.11 0.74 -2.18
N GLU A 105 9.20 1.32 -1.69
CA GLU A 105 9.73 1.10 -0.35
C GLU A 105 8.75 1.64 0.69
N LEU A 106 8.19 2.83 0.43
CA LEU A 106 7.20 3.45 1.30
C LEU A 106 5.88 2.67 1.29
N GLN A 107 5.40 2.23 0.12
CA GLN A 107 4.21 1.37 0.03
C GLN A 107 4.39 0.09 0.87
N THR A 108 5.55 -0.55 0.74
CA THR A 108 5.88 -1.77 1.49
C THR A 108 5.86 -1.51 2.99
N TYR A 109 6.49 -0.41 3.44
CA TYR A 109 6.48 0.00 4.85
C TYR A 109 5.07 0.27 5.38
N LEU A 110 4.26 1.00 4.63
CA LEU A 110 2.89 1.36 5.01
C LEU A 110 1.98 0.12 5.09
N LEU A 111 2.07 -0.78 4.12
CA LEU A 111 1.21 -1.96 4.02
C LEU A 111 1.58 -3.07 5.02
N THR A 112 2.81 -3.09 5.53
CA THR A 112 3.26 -4.01 6.58
C THR A 112 2.83 -3.59 7.99
N ASP A 113 2.03 -2.51 8.11
CA ASP A 113 1.48 -1.98 9.37
C ASP A 113 2.55 -1.64 10.42
N HIS A 114 3.77 -1.27 9.97
CA HIS A 114 4.82 -0.75 10.84
C HIS A 114 4.42 0.57 11.53
N HIS A 115 3.46 1.30 10.95
CA HIS A 115 2.88 2.51 11.50
C HIS A 115 1.97 2.28 12.73
N ASN A 116 1.51 1.04 12.99
CA ASN A 116 0.66 0.67 14.12
C ASN A 116 -0.61 1.55 14.25
N ARG A 117 -1.52 1.39 13.28
CA ARG A 117 -2.78 2.16 13.17
C ARG A 117 -3.67 2.10 14.41
N LEU A 118 -3.51 1.08 15.26
CA LEU A 118 -4.28 0.93 16.49
C LEU A 118 -4.10 2.09 17.47
N LYS A 119 -2.95 2.79 17.41
CA LYS A 119 -2.68 3.97 18.25
C LYS A 119 -3.41 5.23 17.78
N HIS A 120 -3.89 5.25 16.53
CA HIS A 120 -4.54 6.39 15.90
C HIS A 120 -6.04 6.16 15.69
N ARG A 121 -6.59 5.13 16.35
CA ARG A 121 -8.01 4.81 16.26
C ARG A 121 -8.82 5.91 16.94
N PRO A 122 -9.97 6.30 16.37
CA PRO A 122 -10.91 7.19 17.05
C PRO A 122 -11.24 6.71 18.46
N THR A 123 -11.23 7.64 19.41
CA THR A 123 -11.66 7.47 20.80
C THR A 123 -12.89 8.33 21.06
N GLU A 124 -13.52 8.20 22.25
CA GLU A 124 -14.62 9.08 22.63
C GLU A 124 -14.20 10.57 22.61
N ASP A 125 -12.95 10.85 22.99
CA ASP A 125 -12.38 12.20 23.02
C ASP A 125 -11.90 12.71 21.64
N GLN A 126 -11.66 11.81 20.69
CA GLN A 126 -11.19 12.12 19.33
C GLN A 126 -11.93 11.23 18.32
N PRO A 127 -13.11 11.64 17.82
CA PRO A 127 -13.96 10.80 16.98
C PRO A 127 -13.42 10.59 15.55
N TYR A 128 -12.33 11.24 15.17
CA TYR A 128 -11.72 11.17 13.84
C TYR A 128 -10.24 10.78 13.94
N CYS A 129 -9.72 10.12 12.89
CA CYS A 129 -8.30 9.81 12.80
C CYS A 129 -7.54 11.05 12.32
N CYS A 130 -6.71 11.64 13.18
CA CYS A 130 -5.87 12.79 12.84
C CYS A 130 -4.45 12.33 12.44
N CYS A 131 -4.32 11.40 11.49
CA CYS A 131 -3.01 10.90 11.09
C CYS A 131 -2.87 10.78 9.57
N CYS A 132 -1.95 11.56 9.00
CA CYS A 132 -1.67 11.56 7.57
C CYS A 132 -1.23 10.18 7.06
N VAL A 133 -0.46 9.44 7.87
CA VAL A 133 0.04 8.11 7.50
C VAL A 133 -1.09 7.07 7.46
N CYS A 134 -2.07 7.13 8.38
CA CYS A 134 -3.26 6.28 8.32
C CYS A 134 -4.02 6.48 7.00
N GLU A 135 -4.15 7.73 6.55
CA GLU A 135 -4.82 8.08 5.30
C GLU A 135 -4.06 7.53 4.08
N LEU A 136 -2.72 7.60 4.08
CA LEU A 136 -1.90 6.97 3.03
C LEU A 136 -2.11 5.45 2.94
N VAL A 137 -2.18 4.77 4.08
CA VAL A 137 -2.48 3.33 4.13
C VAL A 137 -3.86 3.05 3.53
N ASP A 138 -4.87 3.87 3.87
CA ASP A 138 -6.22 3.70 3.35
C ASP A 138 -6.28 3.94 1.83
N PHE A 139 -5.54 4.91 1.29
CA PHE A 139 -5.41 5.08 -0.16
C PHE A 139 -4.80 3.84 -0.84
N LEU A 140 -3.72 3.28 -0.29
CA LEU A 140 -3.08 2.08 -0.84
C LEU A 140 -4.00 0.85 -0.82
N GLN A 141 -4.76 0.68 0.27
CA GLN A 141 -5.74 -0.40 0.40
C GLN A 141 -6.93 -0.19 -0.56
N HIS A 142 -7.37 1.05 -0.72
CA HIS A 142 -8.45 1.40 -1.64
C HIS A 142 -8.04 1.18 -3.11
N TYR A 143 -6.81 1.53 -3.50
CA TYR A 143 -6.28 1.23 -4.83
C TYR A 143 -6.24 -0.27 -5.11
N SER A 144 -5.84 -1.07 -4.11
CA SER A 144 -5.76 -2.52 -4.23
C SER A 144 -7.15 -3.17 -4.38
N SER A 145 -8.17 -2.65 -3.67
CA SER A 145 -9.54 -3.16 -3.78
C SER A 145 -10.23 -2.73 -5.09
N LEU A 146 -10.02 -1.50 -5.54
CA LEU A 146 -10.66 -0.96 -6.75
C LEU A 146 -9.93 -1.31 -8.06
N ALA A 147 -8.74 -1.91 -8.03
CA ALA A 147 -8.17 -2.58 -9.20
C ALA A 147 -9.14 -3.64 -9.81
N ARG A 148 -10.15 -4.05 -9.05
CA ARG A 148 -11.20 -5.00 -9.42
C ARG A 148 -12.45 -4.37 -10.05
N SER A 149 -12.55 -3.03 -10.09
CA SER A 149 -13.66 -2.32 -10.75
C SER A 149 -13.14 -1.25 -11.73
N PRO A 150 -13.64 -1.20 -12.98
CA PRO A 150 -13.25 -0.20 -13.97
C PRO A 150 -13.79 1.22 -13.67
N SER A 151 -14.26 1.48 -12.45
CA SER A 151 -14.77 2.79 -12.06
C SER A 151 -13.62 3.80 -11.99
N SER A 152 -13.61 4.71 -12.96
CA SER A 152 -12.72 5.88 -13.07
C SER A 152 -13.04 6.97 -12.04
N GLU A 153 -13.40 6.58 -10.82
CA GLU A 153 -13.74 7.53 -9.77
C GLU A 153 -12.46 8.07 -9.12
N SER A 154 -12.37 9.40 -9.08
CA SER A 154 -11.32 10.12 -8.38
C SER A 154 -11.48 9.97 -6.86
N ILE A 155 -10.36 9.84 -6.17
CA ILE A 155 -10.33 9.73 -4.71
C ILE A 155 -10.49 11.11 -4.10
N SER A 156 -11.30 11.26 -3.07
CA SER A 156 -11.40 12.50 -2.30
C SER A 156 -10.43 12.44 -1.11
N PRO A 157 -9.33 13.22 -1.09
CA PRO A 157 -8.33 13.17 -0.02
C PRO A 157 -8.74 14.04 1.20
N ILE A 158 -10.02 14.02 1.59
CA ILE A 158 -10.54 14.90 2.64
C ILE A 158 -10.00 14.57 4.02
N GLY A 159 -9.82 13.29 4.34
CA GLY A 159 -9.23 12.84 5.60
C GLY A 159 -7.76 13.26 5.70
N PHE A 160 -6.99 13.06 4.63
CA PHE A 160 -5.61 13.54 4.55
C PHE A 160 -5.50 15.06 4.71
N LEU A 161 -6.36 15.83 4.01
CA LEU A 161 -6.39 17.29 4.13
C LEU A 161 -6.64 17.73 5.59
N PHE A 162 -7.62 17.11 6.24
CA PHE A 162 -7.92 17.38 7.65
C PHE A 162 -6.76 17.02 8.58
N ALA A 163 -6.13 15.85 8.36
CA ALA A 163 -4.99 15.42 9.16
C ALA A 163 -3.77 16.34 8.96
N LEU A 164 -3.51 16.80 7.74
CA LEU A 164 -2.43 17.74 7.44
C LEU A 164 -2.68 19.08 8.15
N TRP A 165 -3.89 19.62 8.02
CA TRP A 165 -4.30 20.85 8.70
C TRP A 165 -4.18 20.74 10.23
N ALA A 166 -4.63 19.63 10.82
CA ALA A 166 -4.65 19.45 12.26
C ALA A 166 -3.27 19.22 12.89
N ASN A 167 -2.31 18.69 12.13
CA ASN A 167 -0.98 18.34 12.65
C ASN A 167 0.13 19.33 12.26
N SER A 168 -0.08 20.16 11.23
CA SER A 168 0.91 21.14 10.82
C SER A 168 0.96 22.32 11.79
N GLN A 169 2.17 22.78 12.09
CA GLN A 169 2.40 23.94 12.95
C GLN A 169 1.80 25.22 12.34
N ASP A 170 1.80 25.30 11.01
CA ASP A 170 1.22 26.37 10.20
C ASP A 170 -0.10 25.92 9.54
N GLY A 171 -1.00 25.30 10.33
CA GLY A 171 -2.26 24.70 9.86
C GLY A 171 -3.06 25.57 8.88
N ASP A 172 -3.15 26.88 9.13
CA ASP A 172 -3.89 27.80 8.26
C ASP A 172 -3.38 27.85 6.81
N GLU A 173 -2.11 27.53 6.56
CA GLU A 173 -1.55 27.45 5.21
C GLU A 173 -2.04 26.20 4.45
N PHE A 174 -2.36 25.13 5.18
CA PHE A 174 -2.73 23.83 4.61
C PHE A 174 -4.23 23.52 4.70
N ALA A 175 -5.07 24.48 5.07
CA ALA A 175 -6.53 24.31 5.14
C ALA A 175 -7.21 24.11 3.77
N GLY A 176 -6.47 24.25 2.66
CA GLY A 176 -6.97 24.00 1.30
C GLY A 176 -7.73 25.17 0.65
N TYR A 177 -7.91 26.29 1.37
CA TYR A 177 -8.53 27.51 0.84
C TYR A 177 -7.55 28.40 0.05
N ARG A 178 -6.24 28.21 0.20
CA ARG A 178 -5.19 28.93 -0.53
C ARG A 178 -4.20 27.99 -1.20
N GLU A 179 -3.51 28.51 -2.19
CA GLU A 179 -2.34 27.86 -2.77
C GLU A 179 -1.21 27.83 -1.73
N SER A 180 -0.42 26.77 -1.75
CA SER A 180 0.73 26.54 -0.87
C SER A 180 1.82 25.81 -1.65
N ASP A 181 3.04 25.84 -1.14
CA ASP A 181 4.19 25.19 -1.76
C ASP A 181 4.18 23.67 -1.51
N ALA A 182 4.49 22.90 -2.55
CA ALA A 182 4.45 21.44 -2.46
C ALA A 182 5.58 20.85 -1.59
N HIS A 183 6.74 21.52 -1.55
CA HIS A 183 7.84 21.12 -0.70
C HIS A 183 7.53 21.44 0.78
N GLU A 184 6.93 22.59 1.08
CA GLU A 184 6.45 22.89 2.43
C GLU A 184 5.38 21.89 2.90
N CYS A 185 4.43 21.53 2.03
CA CYS A 185 3.45 20.49 2.31
C CYS A 185 4.09 19.12 2.59
N LEU A 186 5.18 18.78 1.91
CA LEU A 186 5.91 17.52 2.14
C LEU A 186 6.65 17.54 3.49
N LEU A 187 7.14 18.69 3.93
CA LEU A 187 7.79 18.85 5.25
C LEU A 187 6.79 18.90 6.40
N ALA A 188 5.57 19.36 6.13
CA ALA A 188 4.48 19.42 7.10
C ALA A 188 3.77 18.06 7.33
N PHE A 189 4.01 17.10 6.46
CA PHE A 189 3.57 15.70 6.57
C PHE A 189 4.39 14.93 7.61
#